data_AF-A0A2V5WFY1-F1
#
_entry.id   AF-A0A2V5WFY1-F1
#
_cell.length_a   1.000
_cell.length_b   1.000
_cell.length_c   1.000
_cell.angle_alpha   90.00
_cell.angle_beta   90.00
_cell.angle_gamma   90.00
#
_symmetry.space_group_name_H-M   'P 1'
#
loop_
_entity.id
_entity.type
_entity.pdbx_description
1 polymer ?
#
loop_
_entity_poly.entity_id
_entity_poly.type
_entity_poly.pdbx_seq_one_letter_code
_entity_poly.pdbx_strand_id
1 'polypeptide(L)'
;MEFRNFLQNTIACGEAWRIKVEGSYQTIRSVMTRLLAHLRAEKIAVDDERAFYQGLLSQVDAREQKAKGLKLLIVDKLAATYDTLARQSEEEFARGLRVGSLVRRAVPFLRDKDTDAWLHDLKSGFEQSARREIKAEAAQVSMDLFNEMRTMMEDIAQSIARRQERIRADVTFPKSGDQLATLQKLQGKLDGIRIDENILRGKVAETTDVRKLAVAGSLLAALGVVIASLSPILWLDITGGIFLGTGVFLVAVGLFWRRNTVMKDFKQRLGDSQQQFRDRLESEFGEIFDRLFYEVRQALTESLFRLDLQASFNAPLLEETFQIGEAASDMVIVSQRLRVTQSPQQPSVAA
;
A
#
# COMPACT_ATOMS: atom_id res chain seq x y z
N MET A 1 -75.25 18.52 -34.03
CA MET A 1 -75.54 17.37 -33.15
C MET A 1 -74.43 16.31 -33.15
N GLU A 2 -73.50 16.31 -34.09
CA GLU A 2 -72.49 15.24 -34.21
C GLU A 2 -71.43 15.22 -33.10
N PHE A 3 -71.01 16.38 -32.57
CA PHE A 3 -70.01 16.43 -31.49
C PHE A 3 -70.52 15.84 -30.17
N ARG A 4 -71.82 16.00 -29.89
CA ARG A 4 -72.44 15.47 -28.66
C ARG A 4 -72.62 13.95 -28.74
N ASN A 5 -72.96 13.42 -29.92
CA ASN A 5 -72.98 11.98 -30.18
C ASN A 5 -71.57 11.38 -30.20
N PHE A 6 -70.56 12.07 -30.73
CA PHE A 6 -69.16 11.65 -30.70
C PHE A 6 -68.63 11.54 -29.26
N LEU A 7 -68.91 12.52 -28.40
CA LEU A 7 -68.56 12.46 -26.98
C LEU A 7 -69.35 11.39 -26.23
N GLN A 8 -70.65 11.25 -26.47
CA GLN A 8 -71.44 10.18 -25.84
C GLN A 8 -70.98 8.79 -26.26
N ASN A 9 -70.60 8.57 -27.52
CA ASN A 9 -70.11 7.27 -27.99
C ASN A 9 -68.68 6.99 -27.46
N THR A 10 -67.82 7.99 -27.42
CA THR A 10 -66.45 7.90 -26.87
C THR A 10 -66.44 7.64 -25.35
N ILE A 11 -67.42 8.20 -24.63
CA ILE A 11 -67.59 8.01 -23.18
C ILE A 11 -68.35 6.70 -22.87
N ALA A 12 -69.38 6.33 -23.65
CA ALA A 12 -70.18 5.12 -23.43
C ALA A 12 -69.48 3.82 -23.83
N CYS A 13 -68.58 3.83 -24.82
CA CYS A 13 -67.84 2.63 -25.24
C CYS A 13 -66.57 2.36 -24.40
N GLY A 14 -66.29 3.15 -23.35
CA GLY A 14 -65.08 2.98 -22.54
C GLY A 14 -63.77 3.23 -23.30
N GLU A 15 -63.85 3.75 -24.53
CA GLU A 15 -62.74 3.82 -25.47
C GLU A 15 -61.71 4.88 -25.06
N ALA A 16 -62.15 6.01 -24.49
CA ALA A 16 -61.26 7.00 -23.88
C ALA A 16 -60.50 6.45 -22.67
N TRP A 17 -61.15 5.65 -21.82
CA TRP A 17 -60.52 5.02 -20.66
C TRP A 17 -59.51 3.95 -21.11
N ARG A 18 -59.86 3.16 -22.13
CA ARG A 18 -58.98 2.17 -22.78
C ARG A 18 -57.74 2.81 -23.40
N ILE A 19 -57.89 3.90 -24.17
CA ILE A 19 -56.77 4.63 -24.77
C ILE A 19 -55.85 5.20 -23.69
N LYS A 20 -56.41 5.72 -22.59
CA LYS A 20 -55.62 6.24 -21.46
C LYS A 20 -54.83 5.13 -20.75
N VAL A 21 -55.45 3.99 -20.50
CA VAL A 21 -54.78 2.83 -19.88
C VAL A 21 -53.70 2.27 -20.79
N GLU A 22 -53.95 2.13 -22.09
CA GLU A 22 -52.96 1.69 -23.08
C GLU A 22 -51.78 2.67 -23.17
N GLY A 23 -52.05 3.98 -23.17
CA GLY A 23 -51.00 5.01 -23.18
C GLY A 23 -50.17 5.02 -21.88
N SER A 24 -50.80 4.84 -20.71
CA SER A 24 -50.09 4.69 -19.44
C SER A 24 -49.24 3.42 -19.42
N TYR A 25 -49.76 2.31 -19.96
CA TYR A 25 -49.02 1.06 -20.06
C TYR A 25 -47.79 1.16 -20.97
N GLN A 26 -47.93 1.74 -22.17
CA GLN A 26 -46.80 1.95 -23.08
C GLN A 26 -45.74 2.87 -22.45
N THR A 27 -46.18 3.87 -21.68
CA THR A 27 -45.28 4.73 -20.90
C THR A 27 -44.51 3.92 -19.85
N ILE A 28 -45.19 3.11 -19.04
CA ILE A 28 -44.57 2.25 -18.02
C ILE A 28 -43.59 1.28 -18.68
N ARG A 29 -44.00 0.57 -19.74
CA ARG A 29 -43.13 -0.35 -20.47
C ARG A 29 -41.89 0.35 -21.03
N SER A 30 -42.03 1.54 -21.59
CA SER A 30 -40.90 2.34 -22.09
C SER A 30 -39.95 2.74 -20.96
N VAL A 31 -40.48 3.19 -19.82
CA VAL A 31 -39.69 3.54 -18.63
C VAL A 31 -38.95 2.31 -18.09
N MET A 32 -39.65 1.18 -17.92
CA MET A 32 -39.06 -0.07 -17.43
C MET A 32 -37.98 -0.60 -18.36
N THR A 33 -38.21 -0.57 -19.68
CA THR A 33 -37.20 -1.00 -20.66
C THR A 33 -35.94 -0.13 -20.59
N ARG A 34 -36.10 1.20 -20.46
CA ARG A 34 -34.97 2.13 -20.31
C ARG A 34 -34.23 1.92 -18.99
N LEU A 35 -34.96 1.71 -17.90
CA LEU A 35 -34.40 1.50 -16.56
C LEU A 35 -33.63 0.18 -16.50
N LEU A 36 -34.18 -0.89 -17.07
CA LEU A 36 -33.52 -2.20 -17.15
C LEU A 36 -32.27 -2.16 -18.05
N ALA A 37 -32.32 -1.44 -19.17
CA ALA A 37 -31.15 -1.21 -20.02
C ALA A 37 -30.06 -0.41 -19.27
N HIS A 38 -30.45 0.61 -18.51
CA HIS A 38 -29.53 1.41 -17.70
C HIS A 38 -28.88 0.59 -16.58
N LEU A 39 -29.67 -0.15 -15.81
CA LEU A 39 -29.18 -1.00 -14.74
C LEU A 39 -28.24 -2.12 -15.24
N ARG A 40 -28.52 -2.70 -16.42
CA ARG A 40 -27.60 -3.67 -17.05
C ARG A 40 -26.27 -3.02 -17.45
N ALA A 41 -26.31 -1.83 -18.05
CA ALA A 41 -25.11 -1.10 -18.41
C ALA A 41 -24.28 -0.72 -17.17
N GLU A 42 -24.94 -0.30 -16.09
CA GLU A 42 -24.30 0.00 -14.82
C GLU A 42 -23.65 -1.24 -14.20
N LYS A 43 -24.32 -2.39 -14.21
CA LYS A 43 -23.75 -3.66 -13.73
C LYS A 43 -22.47 -4.03 -14.50
N ILE A 44 -22.50 -3.96 -15.82
CA ILE A 44 -21.31 -4.24 -16.65
C ILE A 44 -20.17 -3.29 -16.32
N ALA A 45 -20.47 -1.99 -16.15
CA ALA A 45 -19.46 -0.98 -15.82
C ALA A 45 -18.83 -1.23 -14.44
N VAL A 46 -19.63 -1.61 -13.44
CA VAL A 46 -19.16 -1.98 -12.10
C VAL A 46 -18.27 -3.23 -12.15
N ASP A 47 -18.67 -4.27 -12.87
CA ASP A 47 -17.88 -5.50 -12.94
C ASP A 47 -16.53 -5.27 -13.65
N ASP A 48 -16.49 -4.44 -14.69
CA ASP A 48 -15.24 -4.04 -15.36
C ASP A 48 -14.32 -3.20 -14.45
N GLU A 49 -14.90 -2.32 -13.64
CA GLU A 49 -14.15 -1.51 -12.67
C GLU A 49 -13.64 -2.34 -11.49
N ARG A 50 -14.42 -3.32 -11.01
CA ARG A 50 -13.97 -4.32 -10.04
C ARG A 50 -12.75 -5.07 -10.56
N ALA A 51 -12.80 -5.57 -11.80
CA ALA A 51 -11.69 -6.28 -12.43
C ALA A 51 -10.43 -5.39 -12.54
N PHE A 52 -10.60 -4.10 -12.85
CA PHE A 52 -9.50 -3.14 -12.88
C PHE A 52 -8.81 -2.99 -11.51
N TYR A 53 -9.57 -2.75 -10.44
CA TYR A 53 -9.01 -2.60 -9.10
C TYR A 53 -8.38 -3.90 -8.57
N GLN A 54 -8.97 -5.06 -8.86
CA GLN A 54 -8.37 -6.36 -8.56
C GLN A 54 -7.05 -6.57 -9.30
N GLY A 55 -6.97 -6.12 -10.56
CA GLY A 55 -5.72 -6.10 -11.32
C GLY A 55 -4.63 -5.27 -10.64
N LEU A 56 -4.96 -4.05 -10.19
CA LEU A 56 -4.02 -3.21 -9.43
C LEU A 56 -3.57 -3.86 -8.12
N LEU A 57 -4.48 -4.47 -7.37
CA LEU A 57 -4.14 -5.20 -6.14
C LEU A 57 -3.16 -6.35 -6.43
N SER A 58 -3.42 -7.15 -7.47
CA SER A 58 -2.52 -8.24 -7.86
C SER A 58 -1.12 -7.75 -8.26
N GLN A 59 -1.04 -6.55 -8.87
CA GLN A 59 0.23 -5.92 -9.21
C GLN A 59 1.00 -5.49 -7.95
N VAL A 60 0.30 -4.88 -6.98
CA VAL A 60 0.89 -4.52 -5.68
C VAL A 60 1.41 -5.75 -4.96
N ASP A 61 0.64 -6.84 -4.92
CA ASP A 61 1.03 -8.08 -4.26
C ASP A 61 2.26 -8.73 -4.90
N ALA A 62 2.34 -8.75 -6.24
CA ALA A 62 3.52 -9.24 -6.95
C ALA A 62 4.78 -8.41 -6.65
N ARG A 63 4.62 -7.08 -6.57
CA ARG A 63 5.72 -6.15 -6.24
C ARG A 63 6.16 -6.27 -4.78
N GLU A 64 5.22 -6.51 -3.86
CA GLU A 64 5.52 -6.76 -2.44
C GLU A 64 6.39 -8.01 -2.26
N GLN A 65 6.09 -9.09 -2.99
CA GLN A 65 6.91 -10.31 -2.93
C GLN A 65 8.36 -10.04 -3.36
N LYS A 66 8.56 -9.24 -4.41
CA LYS A 66 9.90 -8.83 -4.85
C LYS A 66 10.58 -7.92 -3.82
N ALA A 67 9.85 -6.98 -3.24
CA ALA A 67 10.33 -6.11 -2.17
C ALA A 67 10.78 -6.89 -0.93
N LYS A 68 10.08 -7.97 -0.56
CA LYS A 68 10.49 -8.87 0.54
C LYS A 68 11.85 -9.51 0.29
N GLY A 69 12.14 -9.93 -0.95
CA GLY A 69 13.45 -10.45 -1.33
C GLY A 69 14.56 -9.39 -1.19
N LEU A 70 14.29 -8.17 -1.65
CA LEU A 70 15.23 -7.04 -1.51
C LEU A 70 15.43 -6.64 -0.04
N LYS A 71 14.39 -6.71 0.80
CA LYS A 71 14.50 -6.50 2.25
C LYS A 71 15.49 -7.47 2.88
N LEU A 72 15.35 -8.76 2.60
CA LEU A 72 16.27 -9.78 3.12
C LEU A 72 17.70 -9.53 2.66
N LEU A 73 17.89 -9.14 1.39
CA LEU A 73 19.20 -8.76 0.87
C LEU A 73 19.82 -7.58 1.63
N ILE A 74 19.03 -6.55 1.96
CA ILE A 74 19.49 -5.40 2.75
C ILE A 74 19.94 -5.86 4.13
N VAL A 75 19.10 -6.64 4.84
CA VAL A 75 19.44 -7.15 6.18
C VAL A 75 20.73 -7.95 6.14
N ASP A 76 20.86 -8.88 5.19
CA ASP A 76 22.04 -9.73 5.06
C ASP A 76 23.30 -8.93 4.71
N LYS A 77 23.20 -7.92 3.84
CA LYS A 77 24.33 -7.05 3.47
C LYS A 77 24.81 -6.20 4.64
N LEU A 78 23.88 -5.54 5.34
CA LEU A 78 24.23 -4.70 6.48
C LEU A 78 24.78 -5.53 7.65
N ALA A 79 24.20 -6.70 7.90
CA ALA A 79 24.72 -7.64 8.89
C ALA A 79 26.15 -8.10 8.53
N ALA A 80 26.41 -8.44 7.27
CA ALA A 80 27.75 -8.83 6.82
C ALA A 80 28.79 -7.69 6.96
N THR A 81 28.39 -6.44 6.68
CA THR A 81 29.25 -5.27 6.91
C THR A 81 29.56 -5.11 8.39
N TYR A 82 28.54 -5.21 9.26
CA TYR A 82 28.73 -5.16 10.71
C TYR A 82 29.63 -6.30 11.21
N ASP A 83 29.45 -7.53 10.72
CA ASP A 83 30.29 -8.68 11.07
C ASP A 83 31.76 -8.47 10.72
N THR A 84 32.01 -7.83 9.58
CA THR A 84 33.37 -7.50 9.13
C THR A 84 34.03 -6.50 10.07
N LEU A 85 33.31 -5.43 10.45
CA LEU A 85 33.77 -4.43 11.39
C LEU A 85 33.97 -4.98 12.80
N ALA A 86 33.07 -5.86 13.24
CA ALA A 86 33.16 -6.55 14.51
C ALA A 86 34.44 -7.39 14.59
N ARG A 87 34.73 -8.19 13.56
CA ARG A 87 35.99 -8.97 13.49
C ARG A 87 37.22 -8.08 13.53
N GLN A 88 37.22 -6.95 12.84
CA GLN A 88 38.31 -5.98 12.90
C GLN A 88 38.51 -5.44 14.33
N SER A 89 37.41 -5.09 15.02
CA SER A 89 37.45 -4.63 16.42
C SER A 89 37.96 -5.71 17.37
N GLU A 90 37.56 -6.97 17.16
CA GLU A 90 38.07 -8.12 17.91
C GLU A 90 39.58 -8.30 17.75
N GLU A 91 40.09 -8.18 16.53
CA GLU A 91 41.52 -8.25 16.24
C GLU A 91 42.30 -7.09 16.86
N GLU A 92 41.75 -5.88 16.82
CA GLU A 92 42.30 -4.69 17.48
C GLU A 92 42.32 -4.85 19.00
N PHE A 93 41.23 -5.33 19.60
CA PHE A 93 41.16 -5.65 21.01
C PHE A 93 42.20 -6.71 21.40
N ALA A 94 42.33 -7.77 20.59
CA ALA A 94 43.33 -8.82 20.79
C ALA A 94 44.76 -8.31 20.70
N ARG A 95 45.04 -7.37 19.78
CA ARG A 95 46.34 -6.70 19.64
C ARG A 95 46.62 -5.77 20.80
N GLY A 96 45.66 -4.93 21.21
CA GLY A 96 45.84 -4.02 22.33
C GLY A 96 46.06 -4.74 23.66
N LEU A 97 45.40 -5.89 23.89
CA LEU A 97 45.70 -6.77 25.03
C LEU A 97 47.15 -7.31 25.01
N ARG A 98 47.75 -7.53 23.83
CA ARG A 98 49.16 -7.93 23.70
C ARG A 98 50.10 -6.77 24.02
N VAL A 99 49.82 -5.57 23.50
CA VAL A 99 50.67 -4.38 23.68
C VAL A 99 50.56 -3.81 25.10
N GLY A 100 49.36 -3.77 25.68
CA GLY A 100 49.14 -3.35 27.07
C GLY A 100 49.86 -4.25 28.08
N SER A 101 50.04 -5.54 27.78
CA SER A 101 50.86 -6.43 28.60
C SER A 101 52.35 -6.09 28.60
N LEU A 102 52.84 -5.42 27.56
CA LEU A 102 54.24 -4.96 27.45
C LEU A 102 54.43 -3.63 28.18
N VAL A 103 53.51 -2.67 28.01
CA VAL A 103 53.56 -1.34 28.66
C VAL A 103 53.44 -1.46 30.19
N ARG A 104 52.58 -2.36 30.67
CA ARG A 104 52.38 -2.62 32.10
C ARG A 104 53.63 -3.14 32.81
N ARG A 105 54.57 -3.74 32.07
CA ARG A 105 55.83 -4.26 32.60
C ARG A 105 56.91 -3.18 32.74
N ALA A 106 56.70 -2.02 32.10
CA ALA A 106 57.70 -0.96 32.02
C ALA A 106 57.51 0.18 33.03
N VAL A 107 56.29 0.52 33.44
CA VAL A 107 56.05 1.68 34.35
C VAL A 107 54.86 1.47 35.30
N PRO A 108 55.07 1.43 36.64
CA PRO A 108 54.00 1.18 37.62
C PRO A 108 52.95 2.31 37.75
N PHE A 109 53.29 3.54 37.40
CA PHE A 109 52.45 4.73 37.61
C PHE A 109 51.47 5.06 36.45
N LEU A 110 51.62 4.41 35.29
CA LEU A 110 50.75 4.62 34.10
C LEU A 110 49.57 3.63 34.02
N ARG A 111 49.32 2.89 35.10
CA ARG A 111 48.61 1.60 35.08
C ARG A 111 47.11 1.65 34.76
N ASP A 112 46.39 2.72 35.07
CA ASP A 112 44.93 2.80 34.87
C ASP A 112 44.53 3.76 33.73
N LYS A 113 45.20 4.91 33.60
CA LYS A 113 44.76 5.98 32.70
C LYS A 113 44.89 5.64 31.20
N ASP A 114 45.89 4.84 30.83
CA ASP A 114 46.15 4.47 29.43
C ASP A 114 45.21 3.37 28.92
N THR A 115 44.73 2.47 29.80
CA THR A 115 43.85 1.36 29.37
C THR A 115 42.44 1.87 29.10
N ASP A 116 41.93 2.77 29.93
CA ASP A 116 40.63 3.39 29.74
C ASP A 116 40.61 4.29 28.50
N ALA A 117 41.67 5.07 28.28
CA ALA A 117 41.84 5.89 27.08
C ALA A 117 41.90 5.03 25.81
N TRP A 118 42.69 3.95 25.82
CA TRP A 118 42.77 3.02 24.70
C TRP A 118 41.42 2.34 24.40
N LEU A 119 40.70 1.88 25.44
CA LEU A 119 39.40 1.23 25.26
C LEU A 119 38.36 2.22 24.71
N HIS A 120 38.42 3.48 25.16
CA HIS A 120 37.60 4.56 24.63
C HIS A 120 37.91 4.84 23.15
N ASP A 121 39.18 4.86 22.76
CA ASP A 121 39.60 5.06 21.38
C ASP A 121 39.17 3.90 20.47
N LEU A 122 39.31 2.66 20.95
CA LEU A 122 38.82 1.47 20.24
C LEU A 122 37.31 1.50 20.04
N LYS A 123 36.55 1.89 21.08
CA LYS A 123 35.10 2.06 21.00
C LYS A 123 34.74 3.14 19.98
N SER A 124 35.33 4.33 20.09
CA SER A 124 35.07 5.47 19.21
C SER A 124 35.38 5.14 17.75
N GLY A 125 36.52 4.47 17.50
CA GLY A 125 36.92 4.03 16.17
C GLY A 125 35.94 3.03 15.56
N PHE A 126 35.50 2.02 16.32
CA PHE A 126 34.49 1.08 15.88
C PHE A 126 33.16 1.79 15.58
N GLU A 127 32.65 2.64 16.48
CA GLU A 127 31.40 3.38 16.27
C GLU A 127 31.45 4.27 15.02
N GLN A 128 32.57 4.97 14.80
CA GLN A 128 32.72 5.86 13.66
C GLN A 128 32.78 5.09 12.34
N SER A 129 33.60 4.03 12.26
CA SER A 129 33.71 3.19 11.07
C SER A 129 32.40 2.51 10.75
N ALA A 130 31.75 1.95 11.77
CA ALA A 130 30.50 1.22 11.58
C ALA A 130 29.35 2.15 11.20
N ARG A 131 29.23 3.35 11.77
CA ARG A 131 28.28 4.36 11.30
C ARG A 131 28.52 4.75 9.85
N ARG A 132 29.78 4.95 9.46
CA ARG A 132 30.13 5.41 8.12
C ARG A 132 29.84 4.33 7.07
N GLU A 133 30.31 3.11 7.31
CA GLU A 133 30.18 2.00 6.35
C GLU A 133 28.75 1.49 6.25
N ILE A 134 28.04 1.31 7.38
CA ILE A 134 26.65 0.85 7.35
C ILE A 134 25.75 1.91 6.71
N LYS A 135 25.99 3.20 6.95
CA LYS A 135 25.22 4.27 6.28
C LYS A 135 25.45 4.27 4.77
N ALA A 136 26.70 4.09 4.32
CA ALA A 136 27.02 4.02 2.90
C ALA A 136 26.39 2.78 2.23
N GLU A 137 26.54 1.61 2.85
CA GLU A 137 25.96 0.36 2.37
C GLU A 137 24.42 0.41 2.37
N ALA A 138 23.81 0.96 3.44
CA ALA A 138 22.35 1.08 3.54
C ALA A 138 21.79 2.00 2.44
N ALA A 139 22.46 3.11 2.15
CA ALA A 139 22.05 4.00 1.06
C ALA A 139 22.11 3.29 -0.30
N GLN A 140 23.13 2.46 -0.53
CA GLN A 140 23.30 1.72 -1.78
C GLN A 140 22.25 0.60 -1.91
N VAL A 141 22.16 -0.31 -0.93
CA VAL A 141 21.30 -1.49 -1.04
C VAL A 141 19.81 -1.14 -0.91
N SER A 142 19.46 -0.08 -0.17
CA SER A 142 18.07 0.39 -0.08
C SER A 142 17.60 1.12 -1.34
N MET A 143 18.51 1.62 -2.17
CA MET A 143 18.17 2.29 -3.44
C MET A 143 17.42 1.35 -4.40
N ASP A 144 17.80 0.07 -4.43
CA ASP A 144 17.16 -0.93 -5.29
C ASP A 144 15.71 -1.19 -4.86
N LEU A 145 15.49 -1.34 -3.55
CA LEU A 145 14.14 -1.48 -2.98
C LEU A 145 13.29 -0.24 -3.21
N PHE A 146 13.87 0.94 -3.05
CA PHE A 146 13.21 2.20 -3.36
C PHE A 146 12.82 2.31 -4.83
N ASN A 147 13.73 1.96 -5.74
CA ASN A 147 13.45 1.97 -7.18
C ASN A 147 12.29 1.03 -7.52
N GLU A 148 12.25 -0.17 -6.91
CA GLU A 148 11.17 -1.12 -7.10
C GLU A 148 9.81 -0.53 -6.71
N MET A 149 9.74 0.12 -5.54
CA MET A 149 8.52 0.77 -5.08
C MET A 149 8.14 2.00 -5.93
N ARG A 150 9.13 2.78 -6.39
CA ARG A 150 8.90 3.91 -7.29
C ARG A 150 8.26 3.42 -8.58
N THR A 151 8.80 2.37 -9.19
CA THR A 151 8.24 1.77 -10.41
C THR A 151 6.83 1.23 -10.16
N MET A 152 6.57 0.58 -9.02
CA MET A 152 5.21 0.16 -8.67
C MET A 152 4.23 1.35 -8.64
N MET A 153 4.59 2.43 -7.95
CA MET A 153 3.75 3.63 -7.85
C MET A 153 3.52 4.29 -9.21
N GLU A 154 4.56 4.38 -10.04
CA GLU A 154 4.47 4.89 -11.40
C GLU A 154 3.53 4.04 -12.27
N ASP A 155 3.64 2.72 -12.21
CA ASP A 155 2.79 1.81 -12.96
C ASP A 155 1.31 1.91 -12.55
N ILE A 156 1.04 2.00 -11.24
CA ILE A 156 -0.33 2.15 -10.71
C ILE A 156 -0.89 3.50 -11.15
N ALA A 157 -0.14 4.59 -10.96
CA ALA A 157 -0.55 5.93 -11.37
C ALA A 157 -0.82 6.00 -12.89
N GLN A 158 0.04 5.38 -13.70
CA GLN A 158 -0.13 5.33 -15.15
C GLN A 158 -1.37 4.50 -15.54
N SER A 159 -1.62 3.38 -14.85
CA SER A 159 -2.80 2.54 -15.09
C SER A 159 -4.09 3.29 -14.78
N ILE A 160 -4.11 4.04 -13.66
CA ILE A 160 -5.22 4.94 -13.29
C ILE A 160 -5.40 6.05 -14.33
N ALA A 161 -4.32 6.72 -14.74
CA ALA A 161 -4.39 7.80 -15.73
C ALA A 161 -4.93 7.32 -17.09
N ARG A 162 -4.43 6.19 -17.60
CA ARG A 162 -4.92 5.55 -18.83
C ARG A 162 -6.39 5.14 -18.71
N ARG A 163 -6.83 4.72 -17.52
CA ARG A 163 -8.24 4.38 -17.27
C ARG A 163 -9.12 5.64 -17.27
N GLN A 164 -8.69 6.72 -16.62
CA GLN A 164 -9.40 8.00 -16.65
C GLN A 164 -9.52 8.54 -18.08
N GLU A 165 -8.46 8.47 -18.88
CA GLU A 165 -8.48 8.91 -20.28
C GLU A 165 -9.47 8.10 -21.11
N ARG A 166 -9.48 6.76 -20.97
CA ARG A 166 -10.46 5.89 -21.63
C ARG A 166 -11.90 6.25 -21.25
N ILE A 167 -12.17 6.47 -19.96
CA ILE A 167 -13.51 6.87 -19.48
C ILE A 167 -13.91 8.24 -20.03
N ARG A 168 -12.97 9.20 -20.16
CA ARG A 168 -13.24 10.53 -20.74
C ARG A 168 -13.49 10.48 -22.25
N ALA A 169 -12.78 9.62 -22.97
CA ALA A 169 -12.86 9.50 -24.42
C ALA A 169 -14.10 8.72 -24.87
N ASP A 170 -14.62 7.82 -24.04
CA ASP A 170 -15.78 7.02 -24.37
C ASP A 170 -17.09 7.78 -24.10
N VAL A 171 -17.80 8.10 -25.18
CA VAL A 171 -19.11 8.79 -25.17
C VAL A 171 -20.25 7.85 -24.76
N THR A 172 -19.98 6.54 -24.79
CA THR A 172 -20.96 5.45 -24.62
C THR A 172 -21.06 4.95 -23.19
N PHE A 173 -20.04 5.16 -22.36
CA PHE A 173 -20.18 4.92 -20.92
C PHE A 173 -21.12 5.99 -20.35
N PRO A 174 -22.15 5.61 -19.58
CA PRO A 174 -22.87 6.60 -18.78
C PRO A 174 -21.83 7.35 -17.97
N LYS A 175 -21.77 8.68 -18.13
CA LYS A 175 -20.85 9.57 -17.42
C LYS A 175 -21.13 9.49 -15.92
N SER A 176 -20.68 8.43 -15.27
CA SER A 176 -20.72 8.27 -13.83
C SER A 176 -19.62 9.15 -13.29
N GLY A 177 -19.92 10.44 -13.05
CA GLY A 177 -18.98 11.40 -12.48
C GLY A 177 -18.29 10.89 -11.21
N ASP A 178 -18.96 9.98 -10.49
CA ASP A 178 -18.46 9.28 -9.31
C ASP A 178 -17.25 8.37 -9.57
N GLN A 179 -17.16 7.71 -10.74
CA GLN A 179 -16.01 6.85 -11.08
C GLN A 179 -14.75 7.69 -11.32
N LEU A 180 -14.90 8.78 -12.07
CA LEU A 180 -13.80 9.70 -12.33
C LEU A 180 -13.35 10.39 -11.03
N ALA A 181 -14.29 10.77 -10.16
CA ALA A 181 -14.00 11.32 -8.85
C ALA A 181 -13.29 10.31 -7.92
N THR A 182 -13.67 9.03 -7.96
CA THR A 182 -13.03 7.97 -7.19
C THR A 182 -11.59 7.72 -7.67
N LEU A 183 -11.37 7.65 -8.98
CA LEU A 183 -10.03 7.54 -9.56
C LEU A 183 -9.17 8.78 -9.28
N GLN A 184 -9.73 9.99 -9.31
CA GLN A 184 -9.03 11.23 -8.93
C GLN A 184 -8.69 11.26 -7.45
N LYS A 185 -9.60 10.82 -6.57
CA LYS A 185 -9.36 10.71 -5.14
C LYS A 185 -8.27 9.69 -4.83
N LEU A 186 -8.30 8.54 -5.50
CA LEU A 186 -7.25 7.53 -5.41
C LEU A 186 -5.91 8.08 -5.93
N GLN A 187 -5.92 8.77 -7.06
CA GLN A 187 -4.73 9.42 -7.59
C GLN A 187 -4.16 10.45 -6.60
N GLY A 188 -5.00 11.28 -5.98
CA GLY A 188 -4.57 12.22 -4.94
C GLY A 188 -4.02 11.54 -3.68
N LYS A 189 -4.62 10.42 -3.26
CA LYS A 189 -4.08 9.59 -2.17
C LYS A 189 -2.70 9.02 -2.53
N LEU A 190 -2.52 8.56 -3.77
CA LEU A 190 -1.25 8.02 -4.26
C LEU A 190 -0.20 9.12 -4.46
N ASP A 191 -0.58 10.29 -4.97
CA ASP A 191 0.31 11.44 -5.14
C ASP A 191 0.77 11.99 -3.78
N GLY A 192 -0.08 11.93 -2.75
CA GLY A 192 0.33 12.20 -1.36
C GLY A 192 1.37 11.21 -0.80
N ILE A 193 1.56 10.07 -1.45
CA ILE A 193 2.59 9.06 -1.12
C ILE A 193 3.80 9.18 -2.09
N ARG A 194 3.69 9.97 -3.17
CA ARG A 194 4.75 10.16 -4.17
C ARG A 194 5.80 11.19 -3.74
N ILE A 195 6.92 11.12 -4.46
CA ILE A 195 8.16 11.87 -4.23
C ILE A 195 8.05 13.27 -4.84
N ASP A 196 8.48 14.30 -4.09
CA ASP A 196 8.82 15.59 -4.69
C ASP A 196 10.20 15.47 -5.38
N GLU A 197 10.21 15.50 -6.72
CA GLU A 197 11.41 15.31 -7.56
C GLU A 197 12.52 16.33 -7.26
N ASN A 198 12.20 17.48 -6.65
CA ASN A 198 13.19 18.49 -6.28
C ASN A 198 14.13 18.02 -5.16
N ILE A 199 13.75 17.00 -4.39
CA ILE A 199 14.57 16.44 -3.29
C ILE A 199 15.69 15.53 -3.85
N LEU A 200 15.51 14.97 -5.05
CA LEU A 200 16.51 14.10 -5.71
C LEU A 200 17.69 14.87 -6.33
N ARG A 201 17.45 16.13 -6.73
CA ARG A 201 18.50 16.99 -7.33
C ARG A 201 19.40 17.67 -6.30
N GLY A 202 18.96 17.75 -5.04
CA GLY A 202 19.80 18.20 -3.93
C GLY A 202 20.60 17.02 -3.39
N LYS A 203 21.93 17.09 -3.44
CA LYS A 203 22.85 16.11 -2.84
C LYS A 203 22.28 15.53 -1.53
N VAL A 204 22.04 14.21 -1.52
CA VAL A 204 21.64 13.39 -0.36
C VAL A 204 22.70 13.38 0.77
N ALA A 205 23.76 14.19 0.66
CA ALA A 205 24.95 14.13 1.50
C ALA A 205 24.95 15.08 2.72
N GLU A 206 24.12 16.12 2.79
CA GLU A 206 24.24 17.12 3.89
C GLU A 206 22.92 17.75 4.34
N THR A 207 21.96 16.95 4.81
CA THR A 207 20.80 17.54 5.49
C THR A 207 20.56 16.90 6.86
N THR A 208 20.92 17.65 7.89
CA THR A 208 20.52 17.47 9.29
C THR A 208 19.00 17.60 9.49
N ASP A 209 18.24 17.88 8.41
CA ASP A 209 16.80 18.15 8.41
C ASP A 209 15.94 16.96 7.87
N VAL A 210 16.46 15.73 7.98
CA VAL A 210 15.73 14.47 7.66
C VAL A 210 14.40 14.35 8.42
N ARG A 211 14.31 14.96 9.61
CA ARG A 211 13.12 14.95 10.46
C ARG A 211 11.95 15.76 9.90
N LYS A 212 12.20 16.81 9.09
CA LYS A 212 11.14 17.56 8.39
C LYS A 212 10.67 16.86 7.11
N LEU A 213 11.54 16.07 6.48
CA LEU A 213 11.22 15.26 5.31
C LEU A 213 10.33 14.05 5.67
N ALA A 214 10.47 13.52 6.89
CA ALA A 214 9.65 12.41 7.40
C ALA A 214 8.14 12.71 7.51
N VAL A 215 7.75 13.98 7.55
CA VAL A 215 6.34 14.40 7.77
C VAL A 215 5.52 14.38 6.47
N ALA A 216 6.16 14.27 5.30
CA ALA A 216 5.50 14.44 4.00
C ALA A 216 5.00 13.15 3.33
N GLY A 217 5.17 11.96 3.93
CA GLY A 217 4.60 10.70 3.39
C GLY A 217 5.23 10.18 2.10
N SER A 218 6.32 10.78 1.61
CA SER A 218 6.94 10.40 0.35
C SER A 218 7.87 9.19 0.44
N LEU A 219 7.99 8.44 -0.65
CA LEU A 219 8.88 7.28 -0.77
C LEU A 219 10.36 7.57 -0.41
N LEU A 220 10.84 8.81 -0.63
CA LEU A 220 12.23 9.20 -0.27
C LEU A 220 12.40 9.46 1.22
N ALA A 221 11.34 9.91 1.88
CA ALA A 221 11.33 10.02 3.32
C ALA A 221 11.53 8.64 3.96
N ALA A 222 11.00 7.56 3.36
CA ALA A 222 11.25 6.20 3.85
C ALA A 222 12.74 5.82 3.83
N LEU A 223 13.48 6.18 2.76
CA LEU A 223 14.95 6.00 2.74
C LEU A 223 15.65 6.84 3.82
N GLY A 224 15.21 8.10 4.00
CA GLY A 224 15.74 8.97 5.04
C GLY A 224 15.45 8.46 6.45
N VAL A 225 14.26 7.93 6.69
CA VAL A 225 13.83 7.30 7.94
C VAL A 225 14.63 6.04 8.19
N VAL A 226 14.86 5.20 7.19
CA VAL A 226 15.71 4.01 7.28
C VAL A 226 17.16 4.37 7.66
N ILE A 227 17.72 5.40 7.03
CA ILE A 227 19.07 5.86 7.38
C ILE A 227 19.08 6.52 8.77
N ALA A 228 18.00 7.20 9.16
CA ALA A 228 17.87 7.82 10.48
C ALA A 228 17.54 6.82 11.59
N SER A 229 16.92 5.69 11.25
CA SER A 229 16.58 4.60 12.18
C SER A 229 17.83 3.85 12.60
N LEU A 230 18.93 3.96 11.85
CA LEU A 230 20.32 3.74 12.33
C LEU A 230 20.74 4.80 13.36
N SER A 231 19.89 5.01 14.37
CA SER A 231 19.96 6.06 15.35
C SER A 231 21.27 5.99 16.14
N PRO A 232 21.85 7.14 16.52
CA PRO A 232 22.95 7.20 17.48
C PRO A 232 22.67 6.45 18.80
N ILE A 233 21.39 6.28 19.17
CA ILE A 233 20.94 5.54 20.36
C ILE A 233 21.16 4.03 20.20
N LEU A 234 20.97 3.47 19.00
CA LEU A 234 21.25 2.04 18.75
C LEU A 234 22.72 1.72 18.99
N TRP A 235 23.62 2.60 18.55
CA TRP A 235 25.06 2.46 18.79
C TRP A 235 25.41 2.50 20.28
N LEU A 236 24.68 3.28 21.10
CA LEU A 236 24.97 3.40 22.53
C LEU A 236 24.66 2.11 23.31
N ASP A 237 23.59 1.39 22.98
CA ASP A 237 23.24 0.13 23.66
C ASP A 237 24.07 -1.06 23.15
N ILE A 238 24.22 -1.19 21.82
CA ILE A 238 24.95 -2.28 21.16
C ILE A 238 26.45 -2.19 21.50
N THR A 239 27.05 -1.01 21.35
CA THR A 239 28.49 -0.80 21.61
C THR A 239 28.76 -0.54 23.08
N GLY A 240 27.85 0.13 23.80
CA GLY A 240 27.99 0.33 25.24
C GLY A 240 28.03 -0.99 26.01
N GLY A 241 27.17 -1.97 25.67
CA GLY A 241 27.12 -3.28 26.34
C GLY A 241 28.40 -4.12 26.19
N ILE A 242 29.08 -4.01 25.05
CA ILE A 242 30.36 -4.69 24.77
C ILE A 242 31.47 -4.04 25.59
N PHE A 243 31.65 -2.72 25.45
CA PHE A 243 32.81 -2.01 25.98
C PHE A 243 32.70 -1.65 27.46
N LEU A 244 31.50 -1.31 28.00
CA LEU A 244 31.32 -1.09 29.45
C LEU A 244 31.45 -2.40 30.22
N GLY A 245 30.87 -3.49 29.71
CA GLY A 245 30.96 -4.80 30.35
C GLY A 245 32.39 -5.32 30.42
N THR A 246 33.15 -5.14 29.33
CA THR A 246 34.57 -5.52 29.27
C THR A 246 35.44 -4.58 30.11
N GLY A 247 35.14 -3.27 30.14
CA GLY A 247 35.88 -2.26 30.90
C GLY A 247 35.76 -2.41 32.42
N VAL A 248 34.54 -2.65 32.94
CA VAL A 248 34.32 -2.93 34.37
C VAL A 248 35.11 -4.18 34.81
N PHE A 249 35.25 -5.18 33.94
CA PHE A 249 36.03 -6.39 34.22
C PHE A 249 37.55 -6.15 34.27
N LEU A 250 38.06 -5.17 33.50
CA LEU A 250 39.46 -4.77 33.52
C LEU A 250 39.83 -3.96 34.77
N VAL A 251 38.91 -3.12 35.27
CA VAL A 251 39.12 -2.22 36.42
C VAL A 251 38.86 -2.89 37.77
N ALA A 252 37.83 -3.75 37.88
CA ALA A 252 37.33 -4.20 39.20
C ALA A 252 38.20 -5.22 39.96
N VAL A 253 39.17 -5.90 39.32
CA VAL A 253 39.83 -7.07 39.97
C VAL A 253 41.34 -7.03 40.03
N GLY A 254 42.04 -6.19 39.25
CA GLY A 254 43.49 -6.20 39.30
C GLY A 254 44.12 -7.57 38.92
N LEU A 255 44.54 -7.67 37.67
CA LEU A 255 45.82 -8.30 37.33
C LEU A 255 46.07 -9.81 37.34
N PHE A 256 45.08 -10.71 37.50
CA PHE A 256 45.41 -12.16 37.41
C PHE A 256 44.53 -13.02 36.49
N TRP A 257 43.55 -12.45 35.78
CA TRP A 257 42.70 -13.27 34.92
C TRP A 257 43.31 -13.53 33.54
N ARG A 258 43.29 -14.81 33.14
CA ARG A 258 43.66 -15.34 31.82
C ARG A 258 43.06 -14.48 30.69
N ARG A 259 43.93 -13.91 29.84
CA ARG A 259 43.61 -13.23 28.57
C ARG A 259 42.51 -13.92 27.75
N ASN A 260 42.46 -15.25 27.80
CA ASN A 260 41.42 -16.04 27.14
C ASN A 260 40.01 -15.75 27.67
N THR A 261 39.82 -15.46 28.96
CA THR A 261 38.50 -15.15 29.53
C THR A 261 37.98 -13.80 29.04
N VAL A 262 38.83 -12.76 29.08
CA VAL A 262 38.48 -11.42 28.60
C VAL A 262 38.20 -11.42 27.10
N MET A 263 39.03 -12.13 26.33
CA MET A 263 38.81 -12.32 24.89
C MET A 263 37.51 -13.09 24.62
N LYS A 264 37.22 -14.13 25.40
CA LYS A 264 35.98 -14.92 25.25
C LYS A 264 34.74 -14.06 25.55
N ASP A 265 34.76 -13.26 26.61
CA ASP A 265 33.66 -12.36 26.97
C ASP A 265 33.44 -11.29 25.91
N PHE A 266 34.51 -10.66 25.42
CA PHE A 266 34.43 -9.68 24.32
C PHE A 266 33.82 -10.30 23.06
N LYS A 267 34.32 -11.47 22.63
CA LYS A 267 33.75 -12.19 21.47
C LYS A 267 32.29 -12.56 21.67
N GLN A 268 31.91 -13.00 22.86
CA GLN A 268 30.54 -13.39 23.15
C GLN A 268 29.60 -12.18 23.08
N ARG A 269 29.94 -11.08 23.76
CA ARG A 269 29.15 -9.83 23.72
C ARG A 269 29.05 -9.25 22.31
N LEU A 270 30.13 -9.34 21.54
CA LEU A 270 30.16 -8.91 20.14
C LEU A 270 29.29 -9.82 19.25
N GLY A 271 29.25 -11.13 19.51
CA GLY A 271 28.31 -12.04 18.85
C GLY A 271 26.85 -11.74 19.19
N ASP A 272 26.57 -11.46 20.48
CA ASP A 272 25.23 -11.06 20.92
C ASP A 272 24.82 -9.72 20.27
N SER A 273 25.77 -8.80 20.09
CA SER A 273 25.54 -7.50 19.44
C SER A 273 25.26 -7.64 17.94
N GLN A 274 25.94 -8.57 17.26
CA GLN A 274 25.67 -8.92 15.85
C GLN A 274 24.23 -9.40 15.66
N GLN A 275 23.78 -10.32 16.53
CA GLN A 275 22.41 -10.85 16.45
C GLN A 275 21.37 -9.75 16.72
N GLN A 276 21.58 -8.95 17.77
CA GLN A 276 20.69 -7.83 18.09
C GLN A 276 20.61 -6.81 16.95
N PHE A 277 21.74 -6.51 16.31
CA PHE A 277 21.77 -5.63 15.15
C PHE A 277 20.92 -6.19 14.00
N ARG A 278 21.06 -7.48 13.69
CA ARG A 278 20.26 -8.15 12.65
C ARG A 278 18.77 -8.14 12.95
N ASP A 279 18.37 -8.55 14.16
CA ASP A 279 16.96 -8.62 14.58
C ASP A 279 16.31 -7.23 14.50
N ARG A 280 17.05 -6.19 14.90
CA ARG A 280 16.61 -4.80 14.83
C ARG A 280 16.43 -4.33 13.38
N LEU A 281 17.40 -4.63 12.51
CA LEU A 281 17.30 -4.30 11.09
C LEU A 281 16.07 -4.96 10.46
N GLU A 282 15.83 -6.24 10.74
CA GLU A 282 14.68 -6.96 10.21
C GLU A 282 13.35 -6.34 10.67
N SER A 283 13.24 -5.97 11.94
CA SER A 283 12.05 -5.33 12.51
C SER A 283 11.83 -3.92 11.94
N GLU A 284 12.82 -3.04 12.04
CA GLU A 284 12.63 -1.62 11.70
C GLU A 284 12.51 -1.40 10.19
N PHE A 285 13.30 -2.10 9.36
CA PHE A 285 13.12 -2.04 7.91
C PHE A 285 11.79 -2.68 7.51
N GLY A 286 11.46 -3.84 8.08
CA GLY A 286 10.21 -4.55 7.80
C GLY A 286 8.99 -3.67 8.00
N GLU A 287 8.87 -3.04 9.16
CA GLU A 287 7.72 -2.22 9.52
C GLU A 287 7.51 -1.04 8.56
N ILE A 288 8.58 -0.35 8.14
CA ILE A 288 8.49 0.81 7.25
C ILE A 288 7.92 0.41 5.88
N PHE A 289 8.45 -0.66 5.28
CA PHE A 289 8.02 -1.08 3.95
C PHE A 289 6.66 -1.78 3.98
N ASP A 290 6.43 -2.65 4.98
CA ASP A 290 5.14 -3.33 5.14
C ASP A 290 4.01 -2.31 5.32
N ARG A 291 4.26 -1.20 6.04
CA ARG A 291 3.32 -0.09 6.17
C ARG A 291 3.00 0.59 4.84
N LEU A 292 4.00 0.87 4.01
CA LEU A 292 3.78 1.51 2.70
C LEU A 292 2.94 0.63 1.77
N PHE A 293 3.26 -0.67 1.68
CA PHE A 293 2.46 -1.62 0.90
C PHE A 293 1.04 -1.73 1.45
N TYR A 294 0.90 -1.73 2.78
CA TYR A 294 -0.41 -1.72 3.44
C TYR A 294 -1.23 -0.48 3.08
N GLU A 295 -0.64 0.73 3.12
CA GLU A 295 -1.34 1.97 2.81
C GLU A 295 -1.84 1.99 1.35
N VAL A 296 -1.02 1.54 0.39
CA VAL A 296 -1.42 1.40 -1.02
C VAL A 296 -2.56 0.39 -1.18
N ARG A 297 -2.41 -0.80 -0.58
CA ARG A 297 -3.44 -1.85 -0.62
C ARG A 297 -4.74 -1.37 -0.01
N GLN A 298 -4.67 -0.67 1.12
CA GLN A 298 -5.83 -0.12 1.82
C GLN A 298 -6.55 0.92 0.95
N ALA A 299 -5.80 1.82 0.29
CA ALA A 299 -6.40 2.81 -0.60
C ALA A 299 -7.14 2.17 -1.79
N LEU A 300 -6.57 1.11 -2.38
CA LEU A 300 -7.21 0.34 -3.43
C LEU A 300 -8.44 -0.44 -2.92
N THR A 301 -8.31 -1.11 -1.78
CA THR A 301 -9.38 -1.92 -1.18
C THR A 301 -10.56 -1.05 -0.73
N GLU A 302 -10.31 0.14 -0.18
CA GLU A 302 -11.39 1.08 0.16
C GLU A 302 -12.15 1.53 -1.08
N SER A 303 -11.45 1.75 -2.19
CA SER A 303 -12.06 2.11 -3.47
C SER A 303 -12.93 0.97 -4.01
N LEU A 304 -12.42 -0.26 -3.93
CA LEU A 304 -13.15 -1.47 -4.30
C LEU A 304 -14.40 -1.68 -3.42
N PHE A 305 -14.27 -1.51 -2.11
CA PHE A 305 -15.39 -1.68 -1.17
C PHE A 305 -16.51 -0.67 -1.42
N ARG A 306 -16.17 0.60 -1.70
CA ARG A 306 -17.17 1.63 -2.06
C ARG A 306 -17.92 1.25 -3.33
N LEU A 307 -17.21 0.72 -4.32
CA LEU A 307 -17.80 0.23 -5.56
C LEU A 307 -18.75 -0.95 -5.32
N ASP A 308 -18.34 -1.93 -4.52
CA ASP A 308 -19.18 -3.09 -4.18
C ASP A 308 -20.41 -2.69 -3.37
N LEU A 309 -20.29 -1.71 -2.48
CA LEU A 309 -21.42 -1.16 -1.73
C LEU A 309 -22.45 -0.54 -2.68
N GLN A 310 -22.01 0.30 -3.63
CA GLN A 310 -22.90 0.90 -4.65
C GLN A 310 -23.57 -0.18 -5.51
N ALA A 311 -22.81 -1.20 -5.92
CA ALA A 311 -23.32 -2.33 -6.69
C ALA A 311 -24.41 -3.11 -5.94
N SER A 312 -24.25 -3.29 -4.62
CA SER A 312 -25.19 -4.03 -3.79
C SER A 312 -26.55 -3.34 -3.65
N PHE A 313 -26.60 -2.00 -3.70
CA PHE A 313 -27.86 -1.24 -3.72
C PHE A 313 -28.61 -1.37 -5.05
N ASN A 314 -27.89 -1.50 -6.15
CA ASN A 314 -28.49 -1.60 -7.49
C ASN A 314 -28.99 -3.01 -7.83
N ALA A 315 -28.43 -4.05 -7.22
CA ALA A 315 -28.81 -5.45 -7.45
C ALA A 315 -30.31 -5.75 -7.18
N PRO A 316 -30.91 -5.38 -6.03
CA PRO A 316 -32.33 -5.64 -5.78
C PRO A 316 -33.26 -4.83 -6.69
N LEU A 317 -32.87 -3.60 -7.07
CA LEU A 317 -33.63 -2.77 -8.01
C LEU A 317 -33.71 -3.42 -9.40
N LEU A 318 -32.65 -4.12 -9.82
CA LEU A 318 -32.59 -4.84 -11.10
C LEU A 318 -33.53 -6.04 -11.12
N GLU A 319 -33.61 -6.77 -10.01
CA GLU A 319 -34.51 -7.90 -9.81
C GLU A 319 -35.97 -7.44 -9.75
N GLU A 320 -36.28 -6.41 -8.97
CA GLU A 320 -37.63 -5.85 -8.85
C GLU A 320 -38.12 -5.28 -10.18
N THR A 321 -37.24 -4.59 -10.93
CA THR A 321 -37.55 -4.07 -12.27
C THR A 321 -37.84 -5.20 -13.26
N PHE A 322 -37.11 -6.33 -13.15
CA PHE A 322 -37.33 -7.50 -13.97
C PHE A 322 -38.70 -8.13 -13.68
N GLN A 323 -39.04 -8.34 -12.40
CA GLN A 323 -40.32 -8.91 -11.98
C GLN A 323 -41.52 -8.04 -12.38
N ILE A 324 -41.42 -6.71 -12.20
CA ILE A 324 -42.48 -5.78 -12.63
C ILE A 324 -42.62 -5.77 -14.15
N GLY A 325 -41.50 -5.86 -14.89
CA GLY A 325 -41.49 -5.97 -16.35
C GLY A 325 -42.18 -7.24 -16.86
N GLU A 326 -41.96 -8.37 -16.18
CA GLU A 326 -42.57 -9.66 -16.50
C GLU A 326 -44.08 -9.65 -16.21
N ALA A 327 -44.49 -9.18 -15.02
CA ALA A 327 -45.89 -9.05 -14.63
C ALA A 327 -46.68 -8.10 -15.56
N ALA A 328 -46.04 -7.00 -16.00
CA ALA A 328 -46.63 -6.07 -16.96
C ALA A 328 -46.83 -6.75 -18.34
N SER A 329 -45.86 -7.55 -18.79
CA SER A 329 -45.93 -8.29 -20.05
C SER A 329 -47.04 -9.35 -20.04
N ASP A 330 -47.20 -10.08 -18.93
CA ASP A 330 -48.25 -11.08 -18.77
C ASP A 330 -49.66 -10.47 -18.81
N MET A 331 -49.84 -9.29 -18.22
CA MET A 331 -51.12 -8.56 -18.30
C MET A 331 -51.50 -8.16 -19.73
N VAL A 332 -50.53 -7.88 -20.63
CA VAL A 332 -50.80 -7.59 -22.05
C VAL A 332 -51.24 -8.83 -22.81
N ILE A 333 -50.63 -9.98 -22.51
CA ILE A 333 -51.03 -11.24 -23.15
C ILE A 333 -52.48 -11.57 -22.77
N VAL A 334 -52.88 -11.30 -21.52
CA VAL A 334 -54.27 -11.46 -21.06
C VAL A 334 -55.22 -10.47 -21.75
N SER A 335 -54.86 -9.19 -21.87
CA SER A 335 -55.71 -8.18 -22.52
C SER A 335 -55.87 -8.42 -24.04
N GLN A 336 -54.83 -8.94 -24.71
CA GLN A 336 -54.88 -9.34 -26.11
C GLN A 336 -55.70 -10.62 -26.33
N ARG A 337 -55.67 -11.59 -25.41
CA ARG A 337 -56.54 -12.78 -25.48
C ARG A 337 -58.02 -12.42 -25.32
N LEU A 338 -58.35 -11.48 -24.43
CA LEU A 338 -59.72 -10.95 -24.30
C LEU A 338 -60.22 -10.30 -25.61
N ARG A 339 -59.32 -9.71 -26.40
CA ARG A 339 -59.56 -9.15 -27.74
C ARG A 339 -60.02 -10.20 -28.77
N VAL A 340 -59.50 -11.42 -28.70
CA VAL A 340 -59.80 -12.51 -29.65
C VAL A 340 -61.18 -13.11 -29.36
N THR A 341 -61.59 -13.19 -28.09
CA THR A 341 -62.90 -13.71 -27.68
C THR A 341 -64.08 -12.76 -27.92
N GLN A 342 -63.85 -11.48 -28.22
CA GLN A 342 -64.91 -10.47 -28.39
C GLN A 342 -65.18 -10.04 -29.85
N SER A 343 -64.64 -10.74 -30.87
CA SER A 343 -65.07 -10.49 -32.25
C SER A 343 -66.51 -10.99 -32.45
N PRO A 344 -67.49 -10.13 -32.80
CA PRO A 344 -68.86 -10.59 -33.00
C PRO A 344 -68.95 -11.40 -34.30
N GLN A 345 -69.53 -12.60 -34.23
CA GLN A 345 -70.05 -13.31 -35.40
C GLN A 345 -70.96 -12.36 -36.19
N GLN A 346 -70.62 -12.10 -37.45
CA GLN A 346 -71.53 -11.48 -38.41
C GLN A 346 -72.79 -12.35 -38.53
N PRO A 347 -74.00 -11.83 -38.29
CA PRO A 347 -75.20 -12.53 -38.70
C PRO A 347 -75.35 -12.38 -40.21
N SER A 348 -75.22 -13.49 -40.91
CA SER A 348 -75.72 -13.67 -42.27
C SER A 348 -77.24 -13.50 -42.23
N VAL A 349 -77.77 -12.54 -42.99
CA VAL A 349 -79.19 -12.53 -43.34
C VAL A 349 -79.27 -12.45 -44.86
N ALA A 350 -79.63 -13.59 -45.44
CA ALA A 350 -80.13 -13.74 -46.78
C ALA A 350 -81.65 -13.49 -46.80
N ALA A 351 -82.13 -13.10 -47.98
CA ALA A 351 -83.51 -12.81 -48.43
C ALA A 351 -83.99 -11.37 -48.24
#